data_AF-E1X5T0-F1
#
_entry.id   AF-E1X5T0-F1
#
_cell.length_a   1.000
_cell.length_b   1.000
_cell.length_c   1.000
_cell.angle_alpha   90.00
_cell.angle_beta   90.00
_cell.angle_gamma   90.00
#
_symmetry.space_group_name_H-M   'P 1'
#
loop_
_entity.id
_entity.type
_entity.pdbx_description
1 polymer ?
#
loop_
_entity_poly.entity_id
_entity_poly.type
_entity_poly.pdbx_seq_one_letter_code
_entity_poly.pdbx_strand_id
1 'polypeptide(L)'
;MAIKMKTLLLLLLSTSVFASYECYEDLVDFPPFYVSDEYRQGDKMYENFRNLENANIKDKYIPRGSIVFIDPQVYEQFEGSENGRVPVKVLTTPSEKAENELKHRTRGRSADNIKSVALGTGRQTRVQKNDKGWMSIKSLRSVDQYTFAVEKDSPLYDTPGIEDDRNYYIKLNMENGKFKVRNCCIPDEELPEGEAETCFSSYEMTVIDDDSNELQSNYVNFRECNFFEGSMPIKDNQFDAFRSILKNFSSDDPNFRLSDLEVVPSHQDWRGNTPIERRKELVKVPIDSNGAGPFGSIHYRGDDKANSDAYLKPNALCAFTQVLKKWQQECSEPGCKAMFGDLYHPRSWRSHSTHGSGDCIDLRPFRKNDDDTTNGLKYGWERYSRDKTQRFIELLERAGGSPIYFNDPTIKRETAATHMRGHDNHIHVCFDEEADKTLETCNNGL
;
A
#
# COMPACT_ATOMS: atom_id res chain seq x y z
N MET A 1 27.38 18.13 77.20
CA MET A 1 28.48 17.46 76.48
C MET A 1 27.91 16.89 75.19
N ALA A 2 28.15 17.54 74.05
CA ALA A 2 27.75 17.07 72.74
C ALA A 2 29.02 16.71 71.95
N ILE A 3 29.15 15.44 71.58
CA ILE A 3 30.29 14.93 70.81
C ILE A 3 29.98 15.16 69.33
N LYS A 4 30.81 15.98 68.68
CA LYS A 4 30.79 16.19 67.22
C LYS A 4 31.30 14.94 66.53
N MET A 5 30.44 14.25 65.78
CA MET A 5 30.85 13.25 64.79
C MET A 5 31.02 13.96 63.44
N LYS A 6 32.27 14.20 63.04
CA LYS A 6 32.67 14.59 61.69
C LYS A 6 33.24 13.36 61.02
N THR A 7 32.69 12.91 59.89
CA THR A 7 33.31 12.18 58.75
C THR A 7 32.20 11.40 58.03
N LEU A 8 32.15 11.23 56.72
CA LEU A 8 32.82 11.79 55.54
C LEU A 8 31.95 11.25 54.40
N LEU A 9 31.12 12.08 53.76
CA LEU A 9 30.33 11.66 52.61
C LEU A 9 31.27 11.66 51.41
N LEU A 10 31.73 10.47 51.01
CA LEU A 10 32.49 10.27 49.79
C LEU A 10 31.54 10.47 48.61
N LEU A 11 31.61 11.62 47.94
CA LEU A 11 31.01 11.81 46.62
C LEU A 11 31.81 10.93 45.65
N LEU A 12 31.25 9.78 45.27
CA LEU A 12 31.63 9.09 44.04
C LEU A 12 31.11 9.93 42.87
N LEU A 13 31.96 10.82 42.35
CA LEU A 13 31.80 11.38 41.02
C LEU A 13 31.98 10.22 40.02
N SER A 14 30.87 9.65 39.55
CA SER A 14 30.90 8.87 38.31
C SER A 14 31.19 9.86 37.18
N THR A 15 32.44 9.95 36.76
CA THR A 15 32.78 10.55 35.47
C THR A 15 32.22 9.63 34.40
N SER A 16 30.99 9.89 33.97
CA SER A 16 30.49 9.41 32.69
C SER A 16 31.42 9.98 31.64
N VAL A 17 32.36 9.17 31.15
CA VAL A 17 33.10 9.50 29.94
C VAL A 17 32.06 9.49 28.82
N PHE A 18 31.62 10.68 28.39
CA PHE A 18 30.90 10.81 27.14
C PHE A 18 31.94 10.58 26.04
N ALA A 19 32.00 9.36 25.49
CA ALA A 19 32.77 9.10 24.29
C ALA A 19 32.27 10.06 23.20
N SER A 20 33.19 10.79 22.57
CA SER A 20 32.83 11.74 21.53
C SER A 20 32.85 11.01 20.19
N TYR A 21 31.73 11.04 19.45
CA TYR A 21 31.67 10.42 18.14
C TYR A 21 32.16 11.42 17.09
N GLU A 22 33.09 10.98 16.23
CA GLU A 22 33.44 11.69 15.01
C GLU A 22 32.55 11.20 13.88
N CYS A 23 31.84 12.13 13.24
CA CYS A 23 30.88 11.83 12.18
C CYS A 23 31.33 12.42 10.84
N TYR A 24 31.22 11.62 9.78
CA TYR A 24 31.47 12.05 8.40
C TYR A 24 30.34 11.58 7.48
N GLU A 25 30.10 12.34 6.41
CA GLU A 25 29.13 11.99 5.37
C GLU A 25 29.81 11.16 4.27
N ASP A 26 29.08 10.19 3.74
CA ASP A 26 29.56 9.26 2.72
C ASP A 26 28.39 8.77 1.82
N LEU A 27 28.73 8.04 0.75
CA LEU A 27 27.81 7.41 -0.18
C LEU A 27 28.02 5.90 -0.20
N VAL A 28 27.00 5.14 0.18
CA VAL A 28 27.08 3.67 0.25
C VAL A 28 26.18 2.98 -0.76
N ASP A 29 26.66 1.87 -1.31
CA ASP A 29 25.90 1.06 -2.28
C ASP A 29 24.86 0.16 -1.61
N PHE A 30 25.04 -0.17 -0.33
CA PHE A 30 24.17 -1.09 0.38
C PHE A 30 22.96 -0.38 0.99
N PRO A 31 21.74 -0.90 0.79
CA PRO A 31 20.56 -0.33 1.41
C PRO A 31 20.55 -0.60 2.92
N PRO A 32 20.03 0.34 3.74
CA PRO A 32 19.96 0.17 5.19
C PRO A 32 19.02 -0.96 5.62
N PHE A 33 18.02 -1.27 4.81
CA PHE A 33 17.06 -2.35 5.02
C PHE A 33 16.45 -2.75 3.67
N TYR A 34 15.57 -3.74 3.68
CA TYR A 34 14.94 -4.31 2.48
C TYR A 34 13.45 -4.49 2.71
N VAL A 35 12.69 -4.46 1.62
CA VAL A 35 11.26 -4.79 1.61
C VAL A 35 11.08 -6.26 1.21
N SER A 36 10.31 -7.03 1.98
CA SER A 36 9.96 -8.39 1.64
C SER A 36 9.00 -8.44 0.46
N ASP A 37 9.26 -9.37 -0.45
CA ASP A 37 8.39 -9.72 -1.57
C ASP A 37 8.28 -11.25 -1.61
N GLU A 38 7.62 -11.81 -2.63
CA GLU A 38 7.57 -13.26 -2.82
C GLU A 38 8.72 -13.79 -3.69
N TYR A 39 9.10 -15.06 -3.49
CA TYR A 39 9.89 -15.81 -4.48
C TYR A 39 9.24 -17.17 -4.79
N ARG A 40 8.70 -17.29 -6.01
CA ARG A 40 8.01 -18.48 -6.54
C ARG A 40 6.78 -18.90 -5.73
N GLN A 41 6.09 -17.93 -5.12
CA GLN A 41 4.80 -18.11 -4.45
C GLN A 41 3.63 -17.57 -5.27
N GLY A 42 3.87 -16.94 -6.42
CA GLY A 42 2.80 -16.64 -7.35
C GLY A 42 1.95 -15.46 -6.89
N ASP A 43 0.75 -15.76 -6.41
CA ASP A 43 -0.24 -14.78 -5.96
C ASP A 43 -0.19 -14.55 -4.44
N LYS A 44 0.62 -15.30 -3.69
CA LYS A 44 0.62 -15.21 -2.24
C LYS A 44 1.04 -13.83 -1.75
N MET A 45 0.40 -13.42 -0.67
CA MET A 45 0.68 -12.19 0.08
C MET A 45 1.82 -12.36 1.08
N TYR A 46 2.54 -13.48 1.05
CA TYR A 46 3.60 -13.78 2.00
C TYR A 46 4.76 -14.50 1.32
N GLU A 47 5.89 -14.56 2.03
CA GLU A 47 7.01 -15.44 1.76
C GLU A 47 7.21 -16.42 2.93
N ASN A 48 7.84 -17.57 2.66
CA ASN A 48 8.22 -18.52 3.70
C ASN A 48 9.35 -17.90 4.53
N PHE A 49 9.12 -17.80 5.83
CA PHE A 49 10.14 -17.39 6.78
C PHE A 49 10.66 -18.63 7.50
N ARG A 50 11.96 -18.88 7.37
CA ARG A 50 12.55 -20.14 7.85
C ARG A 50 13.24 -19.95 9.19
N ASN A 51 13.23 -21.01 9.98
CA ASN A 51 13.85 -21.04 11.29
C ASN A 51 15.35 -20.67 11.22
N LEU A 52 15.83 -19.85 12.16
CA LEU A 52 17.22 -19.37 12.20
C LEU A 52 18.24 -20.51 12.39
N GLU A 53 17.93 -21.49 13.25
CA GLU A 53 18.80 -22.63 13.55
C GLU A 53 18.83 -23.64 12.39
N ASN A 54 17.73 -23.76 11.64
CA ASN A 54 17.64 -24.66 10.50
C ASN A 54 16.82 -24.04 9.35
N ALA A 55 17.54 -23.54 8.34
CA ALA A 55 16.97 -22.91 7.16
C ALA A 55 16.08 -23.82 6.28
N ASN A 56 15.96 -25.12 6.58
CA ASN A 56 15.04 -26.02 5.88
C ASN A 56 13.66 -26.10 6.54
N ILE A 57 13.52 -25.63 7.78
CA ILE A 57 12.26 -25.62 8.52
C ILE A 57 11.50 -24.33 8.19
N LYS A 58 10.26 -24.48 7.71
CA LYS A 58 9.33 -23.39 7.37
C LYS A 58 8.25 -23.31 8.44
N ASP A 59 8.61 -22.81 9.62
CA ASP A 59 7.73 -22.65 10.77
C ASP A 59 6.97 -21.32 10.78
N LYS A 60 7.45 -20.31 10.04
CA LYS A 60 6.82 -18.99 9.95
C LYS A 60 6.54 -18.55 8.51
N TYR A 61 5.72 -17.51 8.38
CA TYR A 61 5.54 -16.75 7.14
C TYR A 61 5.72 -15.26 7.40
N ILE A 62 6.28 -14.55 6.42
CA ILE A 62 6.43 -13.10 6.44
C ILE A 62 5.53 -12.46 5.38
N PRO A 63 4.62 -11.55 5.76
CA PRO A 63 3.81 -10.82 4.77
C PRO A 63 4.69 -10.04 3.80
N ARG A 64 4.27 -9.92 2.54
CA ARG A 64 4.89 -9.01 1.57
C ARG A 64 4.75 -7.56 2.05
N GLY A 65 5.74 -6.73 1.76
CA GLY A 65 5.80 -5.35 2.26
C GLY A 65 6.32 -5.23 3.70
N SER A 66 6.75 -6.32 4.33
CA SER A 66 7.47 -6.25 5.61
C SER A 66 8.85 -5.66 5.40
N ILE A 67 9.33 -4.88 6.37
CA ILE A 67 10.68 -4.31 6.32
C ILE A 67 11.61 -5.20 7.13
N VAL A 68 12.73 -5.60 6.53
CA VAL A 68 13.72 -6.47 7.15
C VAL A 68 15.12 -5.86 7.05
N PHE A 69 15.92 -6.12 8.07
CA PHE A 69 17.33 -5.76 8.11
C PHE A 69 18.20 -6.98 7.79
N ILE A 70 19.27 -6.75 7.03
CA ILE A 70 20.31 -7.72 6.73
C ILE A 70 21.63 -7.06 7.12
N ASP A 71 22.48 -7.79 7.84
CA ASP A 71 23.83 -7.30 8.10
C ASP A 71 24.62 -7.20 6.78
N PRO A 72 25.23 -6.05 6.44
CA PRO A 72 25.95 -5.88 5.17
C PRO A 72 27.04 -6.93 4.95
N GLN A 73 27.82 -7.26 6.01
CA GLN A 73 28.89 -8.25 5.91
C GLN A 73 28.34 -9.65 5.61
N VAL A 74 27.12 -9.92 6.08
CA VAL A 74 26.43 -11.16 5.78
C VAL A 74 25.88 -11.13 4.36
N TYR A 75 25.29 -10.02 3.91
CA TYR A 75 24.75 -9.92 2.56
C TYR A 75 25.81 -10.28 1.49
N GLU A 76 27.00 -9.69 1.58
CA GLU A 76 28.11 -9.93 0.66
C GLU A 76 28.53 -11.40 0.57
N GLN A 77 28.45 -12.14 1.69
CA GLN A 77 28.82 -13.57 1.73
C GLN A 77 27.83 -14.47 0.99
N PHE A 78 26.58 -14.02 0.83
CA PHE A 78 25.49 -14.83 0.27
C PHE A 78 25.01 -14.34 -1.09
N GLU A 79 25.47 -13.16 -1.52
CA GLU A 79 25.26 -12.64 -2.87
C GLU A 79 25.81 -13.64 -3.91
N GLY A 80 24.96 -14.10 -4.82
CA GLY A 80 25.33 -15.09 -5.84
C GLY A 80 25.28 -16.57 -5.41
N SER A 81 24.92 -16.90 -4.16
CA SER A 81 24.82 -18.31 -3.71
C SER A 81 23.70 -19.11 -4.41
N GLU A 82 23.95 -20.40 -4.74
CA GLU A 82 22.98 -21.27 -5.42
C GLU A 82 21.67 -21.48 -4.63
N ASN A 83 21.76 -21.52 -3.30
CA ASN A 83 20.59 -21.63 -2.42
C ASN A 83 19.92 -20.28 -2.13
N GLY A 84 20.64 -19.17 -2.35
CA GLY A 84 20.13 -17.80 -2.37
C GLY A 84 19.31 -17.43 -1.14
N ARG A 85 19.77 -17.77 0.06
CA ARG A 85 19.11 -17.41 1.33
C ARG A 85 20.05 -16.60 2.21
N VAL A 86 19.47 -15.65 2.93
CA VAL A 86 20.16 -14.74 3.84
C VAL A 86 19.44 -14.70 5.18
N PRO A 87 20.16 -14.60 6.30
CA PRO A 87 19.52 -14.37 7.59
C PRO A 87 19.08 -12.91 7.67
N VAL A 88 17.86 -12.70 8.16
CA VAL A 88 17.27 -11.37 8.27
C VAL A 88 16.70 -11.17 9.67
N LYS A 89 16.58 -9.90 10.07
CA LYS A 89 15.82 -9.47 11.24
C LYS A 89 14.60 -8.67 10.78
N VAL A 90 13.42 -9.03 11.24
CA VAL A 90 12.18 -8.30 10.93
C VAL A 90 12.17 -6.98 11.70
N LEU A 91 12.05 -5.85 10.99
CA LEU A 91 11.93 -4.52 11.59
C LEU A 91 10.46 -4.15 11.81
N THR A 92 9.62 -4.36 10.78
CA THR A 92 8.18 -4.12 10.85
C THR A 92 7.44 -5.04 9.89
N THR A 93 6.15 -5.23 10.13
CA THR A 93 5.24 -5.97 9.26
C THR A 93 4.00 -5.12 8.99
N PRO A 94 3.36 -5.23 7.81
CA PRO A 94 2.08 -4.57 7.55
C PRO A 94 1.01 -4.91 8.58
N SER A 95 -0.09 -4.16 8.60
CA SER A 95 -1.23 -4.47 9.47
C SER A 95 -1.81 -5.86 9.19
N GLU A 96 -2.21 -6.56 10.26
CA GLU A 96 -2.93 -7.84 10.15
C GLU A 96 -4.38 -7.66 9.67
N LYS A 97 -4.89 -6.42 9.67
CA LYS A 97 -6.27 -6.12 9.30
C LYS A 97 -6.59 -6.60 7.88
N ALA A 98 -5.82 -6.16 6.88
CA ALA A 98 -6.01 -6.55 5.49
C ALA A 98 -5.97 -8.08 5.29
N GLU A 99 -5.01 -8.75 5.94
CA GLU A 99 -4.87 -10.20 5.89
C GLU A 99 -6.08 -10.93 6.51
N ASN A 100 -6.57 -10.45 7.66
CA ASN A 100 -7.72 -11.01 8.35
C ASN A 100 -9.03 -10.79 7.58
N GLU A 101 -9.21 -9.61 6.99
CA GLU A 101 -10.35 -9.29 6.13
C GLU A 101 -10.44 -10.28 4.95
N LEU A 102 -9.31 -10.51 4.27
CA LEU A 102 -9.19 -11.47 3.18
C LEU A 102 -9.45 -12.92 3.60
N LYS A 103 -8.95 -13.34 4.77
CA LYS A 103 -9.15 -14.70 5.30
C LYS A 103 -10.59 -14.98 5.71
N HIS A 104 -11.24 -14.04 6.37
CA HIS A 104 -12.50 -14.30 7.09
C HIS A 104 -13.75 -13.91 6.31
N ARG A 105 -13.70 -12.86 5.48
CA ARG A 105 -14.91 -12.35 4.83
C ARG A 105 -15.18 -12.98 3.48
N THR A 106 -14.13 -13.30 2.72
CA THR A 106 -14.19 -13.77 1.33
C THR A 106 -14.81 -15.18 1.22
N ARG A 107 -16.03 -15.29 0.66
CA ARG A 107 -16.70 -16.57 0.39
C ARG A 107 -16.38 -17.06 -1.01
N GLY A 108 -15.63 -18.16 -1.15
CA GLY A 108 -15.44 -18.79 -2.45
C GLY A 108 -14.79 -20.16 -2.34
N ARG A 109 -15.32 -21.13 -3.08
CA ARG A 109 -14.86 -22.53 -3.11
C ARG A 109 -13.88 -22.82 -4.26
N SER A 110 -13.56 -21.83 -5.11
CA SER A 110 -12.61 -21.99 -6.23
C SER A 110 -11.18 -21.71 -5.80
N ALA A 111 -10.21 -22.39 -6.43
CA ALA A 111 -8.78 -22.19 -6.21
C ALA A 111 -8.32 -20.73 -6.49
N ASP A 112 -9.01 -20.03 -7.40
CA ASP A 112 -8.66 -18.66 -7.82
C ASP A 112 -9.38 -17.56 -7.02
N ASN A 113 -9.98 -17.90 -5.89
CA ASN A 113 -10.55 -16.89 -5.01
C ASN A 113 -9.41 -16.03 -4.42
N ILE A 114 -9.56 -14.69 -4.40
CA ILE A 114 -8.67 -13.76 -3.69
C ILE A 114 -8.36 -14.23 -2.25
N LYS A 115 -9.28 -14.92 -1.56
CA LYS A 115 -8.97 -15.55 -0.27
C LYS A 115 -7.70 -16.41 -0.28
N SER A 116 -7.46 -17.16 -1.35
CA SER A 116 -6.32 -18.07 -1.46
C SER A 116 -4.98 -17.34 -1.50
N VAL A 117 -4.97 -16.02 -1.76
CA VAL A 117 -3.76 -15.18 -1.74
C VAL A 117 -3.28 -14.90 -0.31
N ALA A 118 -4.22 -14.80 0.64
CA ALA A 118 -3.95 -14.49 2.06
C ALA A 118 -3.90 -15.74 2.95
N LEU A 119 -4.36 -16.88 2.46
CA LEU A 119 -4.27 -18.15 3.20
C LEU A 119 -2.80 -18.62 3.22
N GLY A 120 -2.11 -18.31 4.32
CA GLY A 120 -0.89 -18.98 4.75
C GLY A 120 -1.03 -20.51 4.75
N THR A 121 0.07 -21.25 4.73
CA THR A 121 -0.03 -22.68 5.04
C THR A 121 -0.48 -22.78 6.50
N GLY A 122 -1.58 -23.46 6.79
CA GLY A 122 -2.24 -23.45 8.12
C GLY A 122 -1.41 -23.99 9.30
N ARG A 123 -0.11 -24.24 9.10
CA ARG A 123 0.86 -24.68 10.11
C ARG A 123 1.90 -23.62 10.44
N GLN A 124 1.98 -22.52 9.69
CA GLN A 124 2.97 -21.46 9.90
C GLN A 124 2.40 -20.34 10.78
N THR A 125 3.23 -19.80 11.67
CA THR A 125 2.91 -18.58 12.43
C THR A 125 3.40 -17.33 11.70
N ARG A 126 2.71 -16.21 11.89
CA ARG A 126 3.12 -14.92 11.33
C ARG A 126 4.38 -14.43 12.03
N VAL A 127 5.34 -13.89 11.29
CA VAL A 127 6.49 -13.22 11.91
C VAL A 127 6.05 -11.97 12.67
N GLN A 128 6.81 -11.64 13.71
CA GLN A 128 6.66 -10.42 14.51
C GLN A 128 7.93 -9.57 14.42
N LYS A 129 7.82 -8.30 14.82
CA LYS A 129 8.98 -7.41 14.99
C LYS A 129 10.05 -8.07 15.84
N ASN A 130 11.31 -7.90 15.44
CA ASN A 130 12.51 -8.54 15.99
C ASN A 130 12.66 -10.04 15.74
N ASP A 131 11.73 -10.73 15.08
CA ASP A 131 11.96 -12.10 14.65
C ASP A 131 13.19 -12.19 13.75
N LYS A 132 13.96 -13.26 13.93
CA LYS A 132 15.14 -13.58 13.12
C LYS A 132 14.93 -14.91 12.41
N GLY A 133 15.38 -15.00 11.17
CA GLY A 133 15.24 -16.22 10.38
C GLY A 133 15.82 -16.07 8.99
N TRP A 134 15.64 -17.09 8.15
CA TRP A 134 16.17 -17.11 6.79
C TRP A 134 15.09 -16.79 5.76
N MET A 135 15.42 -15.88 4.84
CA MET A 135 14.61 -15.54 3.67
C MET A 135 15.39 -15.80 2.39
N SER A 136 14.69 -15.93 1.25
CA SER A 136 15.40 -15.94 -0.02
C SER A 136 15.91 -14.54 -0.33
N ILE A 137 17.15 -14.40 -0.80
CA ILE A 137 17.66 -13.11 -1.29
C ILE A 137 16.80 -12.59 -2.46
N LYS A 138 16.20 -13.50 -3.25
CA LYS A 138 15.31 -13.18 -4.37
C LYS A 138 13.93 -12.70 -3.95
N SER A 139 13.58 -12.84 -2.67
CA SER A 139 12.33 -12.33 -2.08
C SER A 139 12.58 -11.01 -1.35
N LEU A 140 13.71 -10.35 -1.57
CA LEU A 140 14.08 -9.08 -0.95
C LEU A 140 14.22 -8.03 -2.05
N ARG A 141 13.69 -6.84 -1.79
CA ARG A 141 13.74 -5.68 -2.69
C ARG A 141 14.47 -4.56 -1.97
N SER A 142 15.35 -3.90 -2.71
CA SER A 142 16.07 -2.75 -2.18
C SER A 142 15.12 -1.57 -2.02
N VAL A 143 15.40 -0.73 -1.04
CA VAL A 143 14.49 0.34 -0.57
C VAL A 143 14.53 1.60 -1.42
N ASP A 144 15.51 1.72 -2.32
CA ASP A 144 15.62 2.75 -3.35
C ASP A 144 14.42 2.78 -4.31
N GLN A 145 13.68 1.67 -4.39
CA GLN A 145 12.51 1.52 -5.24
C GLN A 145 11.20 1.94 -4.56
N TYR A 146 11.28 2.38 -3.30
CA TYR A 146 10.11 2.58 -2.44
C TYR A 146 10.08 3.93 -1.75
N THR A 147 8.85 4.44 -1.64
CA THR A 147 8.46 5.52 -0.76
C THR A 147 7.51 4.95 0.29
N PHE A 148 7.68 5.33 1.56
CA PHE A 148 6.97 4.71 2.68
C PHE A 148 5.86 5.61 3.18
N ALA A 149 4.61 5.21 3.03
CA ALA A 149 3.50 5.89 3.70
C ALA A 149 3.54 5.58 5.19
N VAL A 150 3.35 6.62 6.02
CA VAL A 150 3.51 6.53 7.47
C VAL A 150 2.16 6.67 8.16
N GLU A 151 1.85 5.73 9.06
CA GLU A 151 0.63 5.79 9.88
C GLU A 151 0.66 6.99 10.83
N LYS A 152 -0.54 7.53 11.13
CA LYS A 152 -0.71 8.71 12.00
C LYS A 152 -0.29 8.50 13.46
N ASP A 153 -0.11 7.25 13.90
CA ASP A 153 0.42 6.89 15.22
C ASP A 153 1.94 6.70 15.23
N SER A 154 2.62 6.93 14.10
CA SER A 154 4.09 6.93 14.03
C SER A 154 4.68 8.11 14.80
N PRO A 155 5.86 7.94 15.45
CA PRO A 155 6.60 9.04 16.08
C PRO A 155 6.94 10.21 15.14
N LEU A 156 6.79 10.05 13.82
CA LEU A 156 6.92 11.16 12.87
C LEU A 156 5.92 12.28 13.20
N TYR A 157 4.68 11.96 13.58
CA TYR A 157 3.63 12.93 13.86
C TYR A 157 3.83 13.70 15.17
N ASP A 158 4.78 13.28 16.01
CA ASP A 158 5.22 14.04 17.19
C ASP A 158 6.26 15.12 16.83
N THR A 159 6.68 15.21 15.57
CA THR A 159 7.73 16.13 15.11
C THR A 159 7.15 17.53 14.81
N PRO A 160 7.78 18.62 15.30
CA PRO A 160 7.34 19.98 14.97
C PRO A 160 7.28 20.23 13.47
N GLY A 161 6.16 20.79 12.99
CA GLY A 161 5.94 21.06 11.56
C GLY A 161 5.20 19.94 10.81
N ILE A 162 4.86 18.85 11.49
CA ILE A 162 3.97 17.80 10.98
C ILE A 162 2.54 18.06 11.47
N GLU A 163 1.61 18.19 10.53
CA GLU A 163 0.18 18.43 10.76
C GLU A 163 -0.60 17.10 10.83
N ASP A 164 -1.46 16.91 11.83
CA ASP A 164 -2.12 15.61 12.10
C ASP A 164 -3.27 15.27 11.12
N ASP A 165 -3.78 16.25 10.37
CA ASP A 165 -4.81 16.08 9.36
C ASP A 165 -4.27 15.61 8.00
N ARG A 166 -2.96 15.77 7.76
CA ARG A 166 -2.29 15.37 6.50
C ARG A 166 -1.73 13.95 6.53
N ASN A 167 -1.39 13.44 5.36
CA ASN A 167 -0.64 12.21 5.18
C ASN A 167 0.82 12.52 4.87
N TYR A 168 1.74 11.74 5.43
CA TYR A 168 3.18 11.91 5.20
C TYR A 168 3.84 10.63 4.70
N TYR A 169 4.90 10.84 3.96
CA TYR A 169 5.69 9.79 3.33
C TYR A 169 7.17 10.01 3.62
N ILE A 170 7.92 8.93 3.69
CA ILE A 170 9.37 8.96 3.89
C ILE A 170 10.05 8.32 2.68
N LYS A 171 11.08 8.99 2.16
CA LYS A 171 11.94 8.47 1.11
C LYS A 171 13.41 8.56 1.52
N LEU A 172 14.21 7.58 1.15
CA LEU A 172 15.65 7.65 1.37
C LEU A 172 16.31 8.49 0.28
N ASN A 173 17.22 9.37 0.69
CA ASN A 173 17.96 10.19 -0.24
C ASN A 173 19.15 9.44 -0.83
N MET A 174 19.31 9.63 -2.13
CA MET A 174 20.35 9.01 -2.91
C MET A 174 21.04 10.02 -3.80
N GLU A 175 22.34 9.80 -4.01
CA GLU A 175 23.17 10.56 -4.92
C GLU A 175 23.94 9.59 -5.81
N ASN A 176 23.88 9.77 -7.13
CA ASN A 176 24.54 8.90 -8.11
C ASN A 176 24.22 7.39 -7.94
N GLY A 177 23.00 7.07 -7.51
CA GLY A 177 22.56 5.69 -7.28
C GLY A 177 23.04 5.07 -5.95
N LYS A 178 23.64 5.87 -5.06
CA LYS A 178 24.12 5.45 -3.73
C LYS A 178 23.34 6.15 -2.62
N PHE A 179 23.17 5.50 -1.48
CA PHE A 179 22.49 6.08 -0.32
C PHE A 179 23.39 7.09 0.39
N LYS A 180 22.82 8.27 0.70
CA LYS A 180 23.50 9.27 1.52
C LYS A 180 23.51 8.84 2.98
N VAL A 181 24.71 8.64 3.53
CA VAL A 181 24.90 8.15 4.90
C VAL A 181 25.77 9.11 5.70
N ARG A 182 25.58 9.13 7.02
CA ARG A 182 26.47 9.75 7.99
C ARG A 182 26.96 8.66 8.93
N ASN A 183 28.26 8.37 8.86
CA ASN A 183 28.92 7.38 9.70
C ASN A 183 29.53 8.09 10.89
N CYS A 184 29.24 7.60 12.09
CA CYS A 184 29.73 8.14 13.35
C CYS A 184 30.46 7.04 14.11
N CYS A 185 31.73 7.27 14.43
CA CYS A 185 32.61 6.30 15.09
C CYS A 185 33.27 6.91 16.32
N ILE A 186 33.56 6.09 17.33
CA ILE A 186 34.45 6.51 18.43
C ILE A 186 35.89 6.51 17.88
N PRO A 187 36.64 7.62 17.98
CA PRO A 187 38.02 7.69 17.51
C PRO A 187 38.88 6.61 18.18
N ASP A 188 39.81 6.03 17.42
CA ASP A 188 40.74 4.99 17.92
C ASP A 188 41.51 5.44 19.18
N GLU A 189 41.79 6.73 19.32
CA GLU A 189 42.48 7.33 20.47
C GLU A 189 41.65 7.31 21.78
N GLU A 190 40.32 7.19 21.67
CA GLU A 190 39.39 7.11 22.81
C GLU A 190 39.01 5.67 23.18
N LEU A 191 39.40 4.68 22.36
CA LEU A 191 39.09 3.27 22.59
C LEU A 191 40.09 2.62 23.57
N PRO A 192 39.62 1.83 24.55
CA PRO A 192 40.49 1.02 25.40
C PRO A 192 41.32 0.03 24.56
N GLU A 193 42.56 -0.23 25.00
CA GLU A 193 43.51 -1.09 24.28
C GLU A 193 42.90 -2.51 24.08
N GLY A 194 42.63 -2.86 22.82
CA GLY A 194 42.02 -4.14 22.43
C GLY A 194 40.51 -4.13 22.20
N GLU A 195 39.84 -2.98 22.31
CA GLU A 195 38.44 -2.82 21.90
C GLU A 195 38.31 -2.52 20.41
N ALA A 196 37.22 -3.00 19.80
CA ALA A 196 36.93 -2.77 18.39
C ALA A 196 36.27 -1.39 18.19
N GLU A 197 36.52 -0.79 17.03
CA GLU A 197 35.88 0.45 16.59
C GLU A 197 34.35 0.33 16.73
N THR A 198 33.75 1.25 17.48
CA THR A 198 32.30 1.31 17.66
C THR A 198 31.73 2.38 16.76
N CYS A 199 31.12 1.96 15.66
CA CYS A 199 30.49 2.85 14.67
C CYS A 199 28.98 2.62 14.55
N PHE A 200 28.26 3.66 14.16
CA PHE A 200 26.90 3.57 13.64
C PHE A 200 26.71 4.43 12.40
N SER A 201 25.77 4.02 11.56
CA SER A 201 25.42 4.72 10.32
C SER A 201 24.00 5.25 10.39
N SER A 202 23.82 6.53 10.08
CA SER A 202 22.52 7.17 9.92
C SER A 202 22.28 7.48 8.45
N TYR A 203 21.07 7.27 7.95
CA TYR A 203 20.75 7.43 6.53
C TYR A 203 19.91 8.69 6.34
N GLU A 204 20.21 9.48 5.31
CA GLU A 204 19.42 10.67 5.02
C GLU A 204 18.06 10.28 4.46
N MET A 205 17.01 10.80 5.08
CA MET A 205 15.62 10.56 4.72
C MET A 205 14.89 11.88 4.56
N THR A 206 14.04 11.97 3.54
CA THR A 206 13.18 13.13 3.29
C THR A 206 11.74 12.80 3.62
N VAL A 207 11.11 13.71 4.36
CA VAL A 207 9.66 13.71 4.61
C VAL A 207 8.97 14.45 3.47
N ILE A 208 7.98 13.79 2.88
CA ILE A 208 7.17 14.28 1.77
C ILE A 208 5.73 14.38 2.26
N ASP A 209 5.04 15.47 1.94
CA ASP A 209 3.62 15.66 2.26
C ASP A 209 2.68 15.13 1.15
N ASP A 210 1.37 15.19 1.38
CA ASP A 210 0.34 14.73 0.43
C ASP A 210 0.19 15.60 -0.82
N ASP A 211 0.89 16.74 -0.89
CA ASP A 211 1.01 17.61 -2.05
C ASP A 211 2.34 17.39 -2.81
N SER A 212 3.11 16.38 -2.42
CA SER A 212 4.44 16.06 -2.96
C SER A 212 5.51 17.12 -2.67
N ASN A 213 5.33 17.96 -1.65
CA ASN A 213 6.37 18.86 -1.19
C ASN A 213 7.34 18.12 -0.27
N GLU A 214 8.63 18.28 -0.52
CA GLU A 214 9.68 17.86 0.41
C GLU A 214 9.78 18.87 1.55
N LEU A 215 9.58 18.42 2.79
CA LEU A 215 9.53 19.29 3.97
C LEU A 215 10.88 19.40 4.68
N GLN A 216 11.43 18.24 5.05
CA GLN A 216 12.67 18.16 5.81
C GLN A 216 13.44 16.90 5.44
N SER A 217 14.76 17.04 5.35
CA SER A 217 15.70 15.93 5.21
C SER A 217 16.55 15.82 6.48
N ASN A 218 16.63 14.63 7.07
CA ASN A 218 17.46 14.38 8.25
C ASN A 218 18.17 13.03 8.16
N TYR A 219 19.32 12.93 8.83
CA TYR A 219 20.01 11.66 9.03
C TYR A 219 19.36 10.90 10.19
N VAL A 220 18.88 9.69 9.90
CA VAL A 220 18.16 8.84 10.84
C VAL A 220 18.90 7.52 11.04
N ASN A 221 19.20 7.18 12.29
CA ASN A 221 19.64 5.84 12.66
C ASN A 221 18.41 4.92 12.75
N PHE A 222 18.12 4.19 11.68
CA PHE A 222 16.95 3.29 11.63
C PHE A 222 17.00 2.12 12.63
N ARG A 223 18.15 1.84 13.24
CA ARG A 223 18.27 0.80 14.29
C ARG A 223 17.71 1.28 15.63
N GLU A 224 17.70 2.59 15.84
CA GLU A 224 17.25 3.23 17.07
C GLU A 224 15.90 3.93 16.89
N CYS A 225 15.60 4.38 15.67
CA CYS A 225 14.37 5.09 15.33
C CYS A 225 13.31 4.16 14.72
N ASN A 226 12.07 4.32 15.18
CA ASN A 226 10.96 3.41 14.87
C ASN A 226 9.90 4.02 13.94
N PHE A 227 10.26 4.99 13.10
CA PHE A 227 9.29 5.72 12.25
C PHE A 227 8.56 4.84 11.23
N PHE A 228 9.09 3.65 10.96
CA PHE A 228 8.50 2.67 10.04
C PHE A 228 7.49 1.72 10.69
N GLU A 229 7.23 1.84 11.99
CA GLU A 229 6.15 1.06 12.61
C GLU A 229 4.81 1.40 11.96
N GLY A 230 4.09 0.38 11.48
CA GLY A 230 2.85 0.57 10.73
C GLY A 230 3.02 1.14 9.31
N SER A 231 4.24 1.47 8.87
CA SER A 231 4.46 2.02 7.52
C SER A 231 4.12 1.02 6.41
N MET A 232 3.69 1.56 5.27
CA MET A 232 3.42 0.79 4.06
C MET A 232 4.42 1.18 2.96
N PRO A 233 5.24 0.24 2.47
CA PRO A 233 6.08 0.50 1.32
C PRO A 233 5.24 0.60 0.04
N ILE A 234 5.40 1.69 -0.68
CA ILE A 234 4.77 1.94 -1.98
C ILE A 234 5.89 2.02 -3.02
N LYS A 235 5.77 1.27 -4.12
CA LYS A 235 6.76 1.39 -5.20
C LYS A 235 6.72 2.79 -5.78
N ASP A 236 7.88 3.36 -6.08
CA ASP A 236 7.99 4.73 -6.59
C ASP A 236 7.15 4.99 -7.85
N ASN A 237 7.06 4.00 -8.75
CA ASN A 237 6.24 4.10 -9.96
C ASN A 237 4.72 4.05 -9.73
N GLN A 238 4.28 3.76 -8.50
CA GLN A 238 2.87 3.79 -8.08
C GLN A 238 2.62 4.83 -6.99
N PHE A 239 3.64 5.60 -6.60
CA PHE A 239 3.57 6.54 -5.50
C PHE A 239 2.45 7.57 -5.69
N ASP A 240 2.37 8.20 -6.86
CA ASP A 240 1.34 9.18 -7.16
C ASP A 240 -0.08 8.60 -7.05
N ALA A 241 -0.27 7.38 -7.55
CA ALA A 241 -1.55 6.69 -7.49
C ALA A 241 -2.01 6.48 -6.04
N PHE A 242 -1.13 5.89 -5.21
CA PHE A 242 -1.43 5.63 -3.81
C PHE A 242 -1.57 6.90 -3.00
N ARG A 243 -0.75 7.92 -3.24
CA ARG A 243 -0.88 9.24 -2.61
C ARG A 243 -2.24 9.84 -2.89
N SER A 244 -2.67 9.88 -4.16
CA SER A 244 -3.99 10.40 -4.54
C SER A 244 -5.13 9.57 -3.98
N ILE A 245 -5.01 8.24 -3.94
CA ILE A 245 -5.99 7.35 -3.29
C ILE A 245 -6.14 7.68 -1.82
N LEU A 246 -5.02 7.72 -1.07
CA LEU A 246 -5.00 8.01 0.36
C LEU A 246 -5.57 9.40 0.64
N LYS A 247 -5.15 10.42 -0.13
CA LYS A 247 -5.68 11.77 -0.03
C LYS A 247 -7.19 11.83 -0.26
N ASN A 248 -7.68 11.15 -1.30
CA ASN A 248 -9.11 11.12 -1.60
C ASN A 248 -9.90 10.45 -0.47
N PHE A 249 -9.46 9.29 0.03
CA PHE A 249 -10.15 8.60 1.12
C PHE A 249 -10.08 9.35 2.44
N SER A 250 -8.94 9.92 2.81
CA SER A 250 -8.83 10.78 4.00
C SER A 250 -9.69 12.05 3.87
N SER A 251 -9.89 12.58 2.66
CA SER A 251 -10.77 13.74 2.45
C SER A 251 -12.26 13.41 2.57
N ASP A 252 -12.65 12.17 2.29
CA ASP A 252 -14.04 11.69 2.40
C ASP A 252 -14.35 11.19 3.82
N ASP A 253 -13.42 10.44 4.42
CA ASP A 253 -13.46 10.00 5.82
C ASP A 253 -12.14 10.37 6.52
N PRO A 254 -12.14 11.42 7.36
CA PRO A 254 -10.97 11.83 8.14
C PRO A 254 -10.43 10.76 9.10
N ASN A 255 -11.21 9.71 9.40
CA ASN A 255 -10.77 8.59 10.23
C ASN A 255 -10.14 7.45 9.42
N PHE A 256 -10.12 7.55 8.09
CA PHE A 256 -9.49 6.54 7.24
C PHE A 256 -8.00 6.42 7.56
N ARG A 257 -7.59 5.21 7.93
CA ARG A 257 -6.20 4.87 8.27
C ARG A 257 -5.52 4.12 7.13
N LEU A 258 -4.19 4.18 7.08
CA LEU A 258 -3.41 3.43 6.10
C LEU A 258 -3.67 1.92 6.21
N SER A 259 -3.84 1.42 7.44
CA SER A 259 -4.21 0.03 7.75
C SER A 259 -5.62 -0.38 7.33
N ASP A 260 -6.48 0.57 6.93
CA ASP A 260 -7.78 0.29 6.30
C ASP A 260 -7.64 -0.04 4.82
N LEU A 261 -6.51 0.32 4.21
CA LEU A 261 -6.23 0.02 2.81
C LEU A 261 -5.92 -1.47 2.64
N GLU A 262 -6.80 -2.15 1.91
CA GLU A 262 -6.61 -3.55 1.59
C GLU A 262 -5.96 -3.68 0.20
N VAL A 263 -4.71 -4.13 0.18
CA VAL A 263 -3.92 -4.28 -1.04
C VAL A 263 -3.63 -5.75 -1.31
N VAL A 264 -3.93 -6.16 -2.54
CA VAL A 264 -3.53 -7.45 -3.09
C VAL A 264 -2.31 -7.22 -3.97
N PRO A 265 -1.11 -7.64 -3.55
CA PRO A 265 0.11 -7.43 -4.32
C PRO A 265 0.05 -8.04 -5.72
N SER A 266 0.99 -7.62 -6.57
CA SER A 266 1.18 -8.18 -7.91
C SER A 266 1.28 -9.71 -7.90
N HIS A 267 0.60 -10.35 -8.87
CA HIS A 267 0.76 -11.77 -9.15
C HIS A 267 1.95 -11.96 -10.09
N GLN A 268 2.96 -12.69 -9.63
CA GLN A 268 4.22 -12.84 -10.34
C GLN A 268 4.49 -14.32 -10.65
N ASP A 269 4.83 -14.61 -11.90
CA ASP A 269 5.44 -15.88 -12.30
C ASP A 269 6.96 -15.74 -12.29
N TRP A 270 7.69 -16.85 -12.24
CA TRP A 270 9.15 -16.82 -12.25
C TRP A 270 9.72 -17.62 -13.41
N ARG A 271 10.54 -16.96 -14.24
CA ARG A 271 11.39 -17.62 -15.24
C ARG A 271 12.83 -17.60 -14.75
N GLY A 272 13.26 -18.69 -14.11
CA GLY A 272 14.56 -18.73 -13.44
C GLY A 272 14.57 -17.81 -12.21
N ASN A 273 15.29 -16.69 -12.32
CA ASN A 273 15.43 -15.67 -11.27
C ASN A 273 14.73 -14.35 -11.63
N THR A 274 14.06 -14.28 -12.78
CA THR A 274 13.38 -13.07 -13.21
C THR A 274 11.88 -13.21 -12.94
N PRO A 275 11.29 -12.32 -12.11
CA PRO A 275 9.84 -12.27 -11.97
C PRO A 275 9.20 -11.72 -13.24
N ILE A 276 8.06 -12.29 -13.62
CA ILE A 276 7.20 -11.89 -14.72
C ILE A 276 5.86 -11.55 -14.11
N GLU A 277 5.51 -10.27 -14.09
CA GLU A 277 4.21 -9.84 -13.57
C GLU A 277 3.07 -10.30 -14.51
N ARG A 278 2.13 -11.05 -13.95
CA ARG A 278 0.93 -11.57 -14.64
C ARG A 278 -0.31 -10.74 -14.39
N ARG A 279 -0.35 -10.11 -13.21
CA ARG A 279 -1.36 -9.14 -12.82
C ARG A 279 -0.66 -8.13 -11.91
N LYS A 280 -0.93 -6.85 -12.15
CA LYS A 280 -0.51 -5.77 -11.27
C LYS A 280 -1.14 -5.89 -9.89
N GLU A 281 -0.61 -5.08 -8.99
CA GLU A 281 -1.20 -4.85 -7.69
C GLU A 281 -2.65 -4.33 -7.82
N LEU A 282 -3.50 -4.73 -6.88
CA LEU A 282 -4.87 -4.29 -6.79
C LEU A 282 -5.12 -3.69 -5.41
N VAL A 283 -5.95 -2.66 -5.37
CA VAL A 283 -6.38 -1.96 -4.17
C VAL A 283 -7.89 -2.06 -4.07
N LYS A 284 -8.38 -2.40 -2.88
CA LYS A 284 -9.82 -2.50 -2.63
C LYS A 284 -10.42 -1.11 -2.47
N VAL A 285 -11.60 -0.90 -3.02
CA VAL A 285 -12.44 0.25 -2.66
C VAL A 285 -12.86 0.10 -1.19
N PRO A 286 -12.66 1.12 -0.33
CA PRO A 286 -13.18 1.11 1.02
C PRO A 286 -14.71 1.02 0.99
N ILE A 287 -15.25 -0.03 1.59
CA ILE A 287 -16.68 -0.29 1.65
C ILE A 287 -17.04 -0.67 3.09
N ASP A 288 -18.01 0.04 3.66
CA ASP A 288 -18.48 -0.24 5.02
C ASP A 288 -19.36 -1.51 5.08
N SER A 289 -19.82 -1.85 6.29
CA SER A 289 -20.69 -3.03 6.50
C SER A 289 -22.08 -2.91 5.86
N ASN A 290 -22.51 -1.71 5.48
CA ASN A 290 -23.79 -1.42 4.81
C ASN A 290 -23.64 -1.32 3.28
N GLY A 291 -22.41 -1.46 2.76
CA GLY A 291 -22.12 -1.28 1.33
C GLY A 291 -21.90 0.18 0.93
N ALA A 292 -21.81 1.12 1.87
CA ALA A 292 -21.43 2.50 1.55
C ALA A 292 -19.97 2.54 1.09
N GLY A 293 -19.76 3.15 -0.07
CA GLY A 293 -18.44 3.40 -0.64
C GLY A 293 -18.06 4.89 -0.55
N PRO A 294 -16.92 5.28 -1.13
CA PRO A 294 -16.40 6.64 -1.03
C PRO A 294 -17.31 7.65 -1.73
N PHE A 295 -17.30 8.90 -1.26
CA PHE A 295 -18.02 10.04 -1.83
C PHE A 295 -19.53 9.79 -1.99
N GLY A 296 -20.14 9.16 -0.98
CA GLY A 296 -21.58 8.88 -0.94
C GLY A 296 -22.06 7.80 -1.91
N SER A 297 -21.14 7.06 -2.53
CA SER A 297 -21.46 5.94 -3.42
C SER A 297 -21.92 4.69 -2.65
N ILE A 298 -22.45 3.69 -3.37
CA ILE A 298 -22.82 2.39 -2.80
C ILE A 298 -22.29 1.25 -3.67
N HIS A 299 -21.74 0.23 -3.03
CA HIS A 299 -21.50 -1.08 -3.63
C HIS A 299 -22.79 -1.92 -3.61
N TYR A 300 -23.42 -2.14 -4.77
CA TYR A 300 -24.74 -2.77 -4.86
C TYR A 300 -24.69 -4.30 -5.03
N ARG A 301 -24.00 -5.04 -4.16
CA ARG A 301 -24.06 -6.52 -4.20
C ARG A 301 -24.35 -7.13 -2.85
N GLY A 302 -25.44 -7.90 -2.80
CA GLY A 302 -25.90 -8.61 -1.59
C GLY A 302 -25.48 -10.08 -1.52
N ASP A 303 -25.03 -10.66 -2.65
CA ASP A 303 -24.57 -12.05 -2.75
C ASP A 303 -23.09 -12.21 -2.38
N ASP A 304 -22.27 -11.20 -2.66
CA ASP A 304 -20.91 -11.10 -2.15
C ASP A 304 -20.80 -10.16 -0.94
N LYS A 305 -21.15 -10.69 0.24
CA LYS A 305 -21.03 -9.97 1.52
C LYS A 305 -19.59 -9.57 1.87
N ALA A 306 -18.59 -10.07 1.15
CA ALA A 306 -17.18 -9.79 1.40
C ALA A 306 -16.64 -8.64 0.56
N ASN A 307 -17.40 -8.20 -0.45
CA ASN A 307 -16.96 -7.29 -1.51
C ASN A 307 -15.63 -7.78 -2.11
N SER A 308 -15.54 -9.08 -2.38
CA SER A 308 -14.34 -9.76 -2.88
C SER A 308 -14.04 -9.45 -4.35
N ASP A 309 -14.97 -8.78 -5.02
CA ASP A 309 -14.86 -8.26 -6.38
C ASP A 309 -14.60 -6.75 -6.44
N ALA A 310 -14.45 -6.06 -5.30
CA ALA A 310 -14.32 -4.60 -5.25
C ALA A 310 -12.86 -4.11 -5.30
N TYR A 311 -12.03 -4.71 -6.15
CA TYR A 311 -10.63 -4.31 -6.32
C TYR A 311 -10.38 -3.71 -7.69
N LEU A 312 -9.51 -2.70 -7.75
CA LEU A 312 -9.02 -2.09 -8.97
C LEU A 312 -7.51 -1.92 -8.89
N LYS A 313 -6.87 -1.79 -10.04
CA LYS A 313 -5.51 -1.29 -10.12
C LYS A 313 -5.41 0.15 -9.59
N PRO A 314 -4.28 0.56 -9.00
CA PRO A 314 -4.13 1.87 -8.37
C PRO A 314 -4.59 3.07 -9.22
N ASN A 315 -4.09 3.26 -10.45
CA ASN A 315 -4.51 4.45 -11.22
C ASN A 315 -5.99 4.37 -11.67
N ALA A 316 -6.50 3.18 -11.93
CA ALA A 316 -7.91 2.98 -12.26
C ALA A 316 -8.81 3.34 -11.07
N LEU A 317 -8.46 2.87 -9.87
CA LEU A 317 -9.14 3.24 -8.63
C LEU A 317 -9.09 4.74 -8.39
N CYS A 318 -7.89 5.32 -8.50
CA CYS A 318 -7.66 6.74 -8.32
C CYS A 318 -8.54 7.58 -9.24
N ALA A 319 -8.53 7.33 -10.56
CA ALA A 319 -9.37 8.04 -11.52
C ALA A 319 -10.86 7.87 -11.20
N PHE A 320 -11.29 6.65 -10.87
CA PHE A 320 -12.68 6.41 -10.48
C PHE A 320 -13.10 7.16 -9.21
N THR A 321 -12.23 7.24 -8.20
CA THR A 321 -12.52 8.03 -6.99
C THR A 321 -12.64 9.53 -7.28
N GLN A 322 -11.87 10.06 -8.24
CA GLN A 322 -12.02 11.45 -8.70
C GLN A 322 -13.36 11.68 -9.40
N VAL A 323 -13.83 10.72 -10.20
CA VAL A 323 -15.19 10.75 -10.79
C VAL A 323 -16.24 10.79 -9.69
N LEU A 324 -16.15 9.91 -8.69
CA LEU A 324 -17.12 9.86 -7.58
C LEU A 324 -17.13 11.18 -6.79
N LYS A 325 -15.95 11.70 -6.46
CA LYS A 325 -15.77 12.99 -5.78
C LYS A 325 -16.41 14.13 -6.56
N LYS A 326 -16.14 14.23 -7.87
CA LYS A 326 -16.70 15.27 -8.72
C LYS A 326 -18.22 15.12 -8.85
N TRP A 327 -18.70 13.90 -9.00
CA TRP A 327 -20.14 13.64 -9.11
C TRP A 327 -20.91 14.03 -7.86
N GLN A 328 -20.36 13.74 -6.67
CA GLN A 328 -20.95 14.14 -5.39
C GLN A 328 -21.09 15.67 -5.28
N GLN A 329 -20.17 16.43 -5.89
CA GLN A 329 -20.24 17.90 -5.96
C GLN A 329 -21.28 18.40 -6.98
N GLU A 330 -21.47 17.68 -8.09
CA GLU A 330 -22.36 18.08 -9.20
C GLU A 330 -23.81 17.57 -9.08
N CYS A 331 -24.07 16.57 -8.23
CA CYS A 331 -25.37 15.91 -8.08
C CYS A 331 -25.60 15.48 -6.62
N SER A 332 -26.43 16.24 -5.91
CA SER A 332 -26.74 15.98 -4.49
C SER A 332 -28.21 15.65 -4.24
N GLU A 333 -29.06 15.74 -5.26
CA GLU A 333 -30.48 15.44 -5.16
C GLU A 333 -30.77 13.92 -5.11
N PRO A 334 -31.97 13.49 -4.66
CA PRO A 334 -32.35 12.07 -4.62
C PRO A 334 -32.11 11.37 -5.96
N GLY A 335 -31.62 10.13 -5.92
CA GLY A 335 -31.25 9.38 -7.13
C GLY A 335 -29.91 9.75 -7.78
N CYS A 336 -29.11 10.65 -7.18
CA CYS A 336 -27.71 10.90 -7.58
C CYS A 336 -26.71 9.87 -7.05
N LYS A 337 -27.13 8.89 -6.26
CA LYS A 337 -26.20 7.92 -5.68
C LYS A 337 -25.54 7.07 -6.76
N ALA A 338 -24.23 7.22 -6.94
CA ALA A 338 -23.44 6.34 -7.80
C ALA A 338 -23.40 4.95 -7.18
N MET A 339 -23.95 3.95 -7.89
CA MET A 339 -23.97 2.58 -7.43
C MET A 339 -23.01 1.79 -8.31
N PHE A 340 -21.93 1.25 -7.73
CA PHE A 340 -20.94 0.43 -8.42
C PHE A 340 -21.04 -1.04 -7.98
N GLY A 341 -20.71 -1.96 -8.88
CA GLY A 341 -20.94 -3.39 -8.75
C GLY A 341 -19.65 -4.17 -8.97
N ASP A 342 -19.50 -4.82 -10.11
CA ASP A 342 -18.28 -5.57 -10.42
C ASP A 342 -17.10 -4.63 -10.68
N LEU A 343 -15.92 -4.94 -10.11
CA LEU A 343 -14.66 -4.25 -10.40
C LEU A 343 -13.55 -5.23 -10.82
N TYR A 344 -13.44 -6.37 -10.12
CA TYR A 344 -12.47 -7.40 -10.42
C TYR A 344 -13.04 -8.81 -10.26
N HIS A 345 -12.90 -9.63 -11.31
CA HIS A 345 -13.15 -11.08 -11.23
C HIS A 345 -11.97 -11.87 -11.79
N PRO A 346 -11.47 -12.89 -11.08
CA PRO A 346 -10.52 -13.83 -11.68
C PRO A 346 -11.18 -14.57 -12.85
N ARG A 347 -10.41 -14.88 -13.89
CA ARG A 347 -10.92 -15.51 -15.13
C ARG A 347 -11.77 -16.76 -14.92
N SER A 348 -11.52 -17.51 -13.85
CA SER A 348 -12.25 -18.74 -13.54
C SER A 348 -13.68 -18.52 -13.08
N TRP A 349 -14.06 -17.30 -12.72
CA TRP A 349 -15.44 -16.98 -12.32
C TRP A 349 -16.42 -16.94 -13.49
N ARG A 350 -15.93 -17.04 -14.74
CA ARG A 350 -16.69 -17.16 -16.01
C ARG A 350 -17.72 -16.05 -16.27
N SER A 351 -17.89 -15.10 -15.36
CA SER A 351 -18.68 -13.87 -15.52
C SER A 351 -17.77 -12.74 -16.03
N HIS A 352 -18.31 -11.92 -16.92
CA HIS A 352 -17.72 -10.69 -17.50
C HIS A 352 -16.18 -10.67 -17.65
N SER A 353 -15.67 -11.21 -18.76
CA SER A 353 -14.23 -11.44 -18.99
C SER A 353 -13.31 -10.20 -18.91
N THR A 354 -13.85 -8.99 -19.03
CA THR A 354 -13.08 -7.73 -19.01
C THR A 354 -12.68 -7.31 -17.59
N HIS A 355 -13.43 -7.70 -16.55
CA HIS A 355 -13.15 -7.36 -15.15
C HIS A 355 -11.90 -8.05 -14.59
N GLY A 356 -11.38 -9.10 -15.25
CA GLY A 356 -10.12 -9.73 -14.83
C GLY A 356 -8.87 -8.86 -15.01
N SER A 357 -9.00 -7.70 -15.68
CA SER A 357 -7.94 -6.71 -15.81
C SER A 357 -7.69 -5.92 -14.51
N GLY A 358 -8.72 -5.72 -13.70
CA GLY A 358 -8.70 -4.77 -12.57
C GLY A 358 -8.82 -3.30 -13.02
N ASP A 359 -9.20 -3.03 -14.27
CA ASP A 359 -9.37 -1.67 -14.80
C ASP A 359 -10.85 -1.29 -14.94
N CYS A 360 -11.77 -2.26 -14.91
CA CYS A 360 -13.15 -2.08 -15.33
C CYS A 360 -14.13 -2.05 -14.15
N ILE A 361 -15.27 -1.38 -14.36
CA ILE A 361 -16.25 -1.09 -13.33
C ILE A 361 -17.64 -1.19 -13.96
N ASP A 362 -18.55 -1.90 -13.31
CA ASP A 362 -19.97 -1.89 -13.65
C ASP A 362 -20.72 -0.95 -12.70
N LEU A 363 -21.50 -0.02 -13.25
CA LEU A 363 -22.27 0.97 -12.49
C LEU A 363 -23.76 0.87 -12.84
N ARG A 364 -24.67 1.06 -11.88
CA ARG A 364 -26.09 1.22 -12.24
C ARG A 364 -26.33 2.52 -12.98
N PRO A 365 -27.28 2.56 -13.92
CA PRO A 365 -27.82 3.82 -14.39
C PRO A 365 -28.51 4.59 -13.25
N PHE A 366 -28.66 5.90 -13.41
CA PHE A 366 -29.16 6.78 -12.37
C PHE A 366 -30.68 6.85 -12.33
N ARG A 367 -31.20 7.09 -11.13
CA ARG A 367 -32.64 7.22 -10.86
C ARG A 367 -33.09 8.67 -11.00
N LYS A 368 -34.39 8.86 -11.21
CA LYS A 368 -35.06 10.15 -11.06
C LYS A 368 -35.05 10.57 -9.58
N ASN A 369 -35.52 11.79 -9.31
CA ASN A 369 -35.61 12.34 -7.96
C ASN A 369 -36.84 11.79 -7.21
N ASP A 370 -37.04 10.47 -7.24
CA ASP A 370 -38.26 9.81 -6.78
C ASP A 370 -38.02 8.72 -5.71
N ASP A 371 -36.80 8.18 -5.58
CA ASP A 371 -36.38 7.30 -4.48
C ASP A 371 -34.85 7.22 -4.32
N ASP A 372 -34.40 6.69 -3.18
CA ASP A 372 -32.99 6.37 -2.89
C ASP A 372 -32.74 4.85 -2.77
N THR A 373 -33.55 4.03 -3.44
CA THR A 373 -33.45 2.57 -3.36
C THR A 373 -32.25 2.05 -4.18
N THR A 374 -31.63 0.98 -3.70
CA THR A 374 -30.47 0.34 -4.36
C THR A 374 -30.85 -0.78 -5.33
N ASN A 375 -32.15 -0.91 -5.64
CA ASN A 375 -32.66 -1.96 -6.52
C ASN A 375 -32.17 -1.79 -7.96
N GLY A 376 -32.12 -2.89 -8.71
CA GLY A 376 -31.74 -2.86 -10.12
C GLY A 376 -32.60 -1.87 -10.94
N LEU A 377 -31.97 -1.24 -11.93
CA LEU A 377 -32.57 -0.26 -12.83
C LEU A 377 -32.19 -0.58 -14.28
N LYS A 378 -33.09 -0.33 -15.23
CA LYS A 378 -32.85 -0.46 -16.67
C LYS A 378 -33.16 0.85 -17.37
N TYR A 379 -32.45 1.14 -18.47
CA TYR A 379 -32.87 2.24 -19.34
C TYR A 379 -34.29 1.97 -19.88
N GLY A 380 -35.07 3.03 -20.01
CA GLY A 380 -36.47 2.96 -20.44
C GLY A 380 -37.49 2.63 -19.33
N TRP A 381 -37.04 2.31 -18.11
CA TRP A 381 -37.95 2.26 -16.96
C TRP A 381 -38.38 3.65 -16.53
N GLU A 382 -39.58 3.78 -15.96
CA GLU A 382 -40.14 5.08 -15.59
C GLU A 382 -39.25 5.84 -14.59
N ARG A 383 -38.59 5.13 -13.67
CA ARG A 383 -37.70 5.71 -12.65
C ARG A 383 -36.28 6.02 -13.12
N TYR A 384 -35.95 5.69 -14.36
CA TYR A 384 -34.63 5.95 -14.93
C TYR A 384 -34.48 7.43 -15.31
N SER A 385 -33.37 8.05 -14.88
CA SER A 385 -32.97 9.39 -15.30
C SER A 385 -31.91 9.30 -16.39
N ARG A 386 -32.34 9.54 -17.63
CA ARG A 386 -31.42 9.65 -18.77
C ARG A 386 -30.42 10.79 -18.59
N ASP A 387 -30.91 11.95 -18.16
CA ASP A 387 -30.09 13.15 -17.97
C ASP A 387 -28.92 12.91 -17.01
N LYS A 388 -29.20 12.40 -15.81
CA LYS A 388 -28.14 12.08 -14.83
C LYS A 388 -27.18 11.02 -15.34
N THR A 389 -27.72 9.98 -15.99
CA THR A 389 -26.91 8.91 -16.55
C THR A 389 -25.98 9.41 -17.65
N GLN A 390 -26.47 10.29 -18.51
CA GLN A 390 -25.69 10.93 -19.56
C GLN A 390 -24.58 11.80 -18.97
N ARG A 391 -24.92 12.71 -18.05
CA ARG A 391 -23.93 13.57 -17.36
C ARG A 391 -22.84 12.76 -16.66
N PHE A 392 -23.21 11.65 -16.01
CA PHE A 392 -22.23 10.77 -15.38
C PHE A 392 -21.35 10.04 -16.39
N ILE A 393 -21.90 9.58 -17.52
CA ILE A 393 -21.11 8.98 -18.61
C ILE A 393 -20.15 10.00 -19.23
N GLU A 394 -20.57 11.25 -19.42
CA GLU A 394 -19.69 12.32 -19.89
C GLU A 394 -18.58 12.61 -18.86
N LEU A 395 -18.86 12.48 -17.56
CA LEU A 395 -17.83 12.57 -16.52
C LEU A 395 -16.84 11.40 -16.58
N LEU A 396 -17.33 10.17 -16.80
CA LEU A 396 -16.48 8.98 -17.02
C LEU A 396 -15.57 9.16 -18.25
N GLU A 397 -16.12 9.67 -19.36
CA GLU A 397 -15.38 9.95 -20.59
C GLU A 397 -14.28 10.99 -20.35
N ARG A 398 -14.60 12.11 -19.69
CA ARG A 398 -13.63 13.15 -19.32
C ARG A 398 -12.49 12.62 -18.44
N ALA A 399 -12.80 11.63 -17.60
CA ALA A 399 -11.85 10.98 -16.71
C ALA A 399 -10.94 9.93 -17.40
N GLY A 400 -11.10 9.73 -18.71
CA GLY A 400 -10.35 8.72 -19.47
C GLY A 400 -11.01 7.34 -19.54
N GLY A 401 -12.28 7.24 -19.15
CA GLY A 401 -13.05 6.00 -19.22
C GLY A 401 -13.20 5.50 -20.66
N SER A 402 -12.63 4.33 -20.96
CA SER A 402 -12.74 3.65 -22.24
C SER A 402 -12.36 2.16 -22.12
N PRO A 403 -13.12 1.23 -22.72
CA PRO A 403 -14.39 1.45 -23.41
C PRO A 403 -15.52 1.77 -22.43
N ILE A 404 -16.55 2.46 -22.91
CA ILE A 404 -17.82 2.65 -22.19
C ILE A 404 -18.92 1.87 -22.91
N TYR A 405 -19.61 0.96 -22.21
CA TYR A 405 -20.77 0.24 -22.73
C TYR A 405 -22.04 0.59 -21.97
N PHE A 406 -23.04 1.08 -22.70
CA PHE A 406 -24.39 1.30 -22.19
C PHE A 406 -25.39 1.34 -23.34
N ASN A 407 -26.54 0.67 -23.19
CA ASN A 407 -27.42 0.41 -24.33
C ASN A 407 -28.50 1.46 -24.60
N ASP A 408 -28.63 2.53 -23.79
CA ASP A 408 -29.58 3.62 -24.07
C ASP A 408 -29.28 4.24 -25.46
N PRO A 409 -30.19 4.12 -26.45
CA PRO A 409 -29.94 4.58 -27.80
C PRO A 409 -29.70 6.09 -27.93
N THR A 410 -30.16 6.88 -26.96
CA THR A 410 -29.98 8.34 -26.95
C THR A 410 -28.59 8.67 -26.44
N ILE A 411 -28.20 8.12 -25.30
CA ILE A 411 -26.87 8.37 -24.70
C ILE A 411 -25.76 7.94 -25.67
N LYS A 412 -25.91 6.80 -26.35
CA LYS A 412 -24.93 6.36 -27.35
C LYS A 412 -24.75 7.31 -28.54
N ARG A 413 -25.73 8.17 -28.84
CA ARG A 413 -25.60 9.18 -29.91
C ARG A 413 -24.91 10.45 -29.42
N GLU A 414 -24.85 10.65 -28.10
CA GLU A 414 -24.47 11.91 -27.48
C GLU A 414 -23.17 11.79 -26.66
N THR A 415 -22.66 10.58 -26.46
CA THR A 415 -21.48 10.27 -25.63
C THR A 415 -20.60 9.19 -26.28
N ALA A 416 -19.43 8.90 -25.70
CA ALA A 416 -18.59 7.78 -26.11
C ALA A 416 -19.16 6.37 -25.82
N ALA A 417 -20.33 6.26 -25.17
CA ALA A 417 -20.93 4.96 -24.86
C ALA A 417 -21.30 4.18 -26.14
N THR A 418 -20.96 2.90 -26.16
CA THR A 418 -21.30 1.99 -27.26
C THR A 418 -22.22 0.86 -26.81
N HIS A 419 -22.90 0.22 -27.77
CA HIS A 419 -23.80 -0.89 -27.44
C HIS A 419 -23.03 -2.19 -27.26
N MET A 420 -23.34 -2.88 -26.17
CA MET A 420 -22.91 -4.24 -25.93
C MET A 420 -24.06 -5.04 -25.32
N ARG A 421 -24.28 -6.26 -25.84
CA ARG A 421 -25.35 -7.13 -25.35
C ARG A 421 -25.24 -7.30 -23.83
N GLY A 422 -26.35 -7.10 -23.10
CA GLY A 422 -26.42 -7.25 -21.65
C GLY A 422 -26.31 -5.94 -20.84
N HIS A 423 -25.96 -4.81 -21.46
CA HIS A 423 -25.69 -3.53 -20.80
C HIS A 423 -26.92 -2.60 -20.77
N ASP A 424 -28.11 -3.18 -20.57
CA ASP A 424 -29.36 -2.41 -20.46
C ASP A 424 -29.58 -1.88 -19.03
N ASN A 425 -28.91 -2.49 -18.05
CA ASN A 425 -29.13 -2.30 -16.62
C ASN A 425 -27.86 -1.88 -15.84
N HIS A 426 -26.77 -1.66 -16.56
CA HIS A 426 -25.51 -1.19 -16.01
C HIS A 426 -24.67 -0.55 -17.12
N ILE A 427 -23.82 0.38 -16.72
CA ILE A 427 -22.77 1.03 -17.50
C ILE A 427 -21.50 0.26 -17.20
N HIS A 428 -20.82 -0.23 -18.23
CA HIS A 428 -19.47 -0.76 -18.09
C HIS A 428 -18.49 0.32 -18.50
N VAL A 429 -17.44 0.54 -17.72
CA VAL A 429 -16.36 1.47 -18.05
C VAL A 429 -15.04 0.87 -17.62
N CYS A 430 -13.97 1.09 -18.39
CA CYS A 430 -12.62 0.77 -17.95
C CYS A 430 -11.76 2.02 -17.88
N PHE A 431 -10.85 2.05 -16.92
CA PHE A 431 -9.79 3.05 -16.81
C PHE A 431 -8.47 2.34 -17.00
N ASP A 432 -7.93 2.38 -18.21
CA ASP A 432 -6.60 1.83 -18.47
C ASP A 432 -5.58 2.55 -17.57
N GLU A 433 -4.97 1.79 -16.65
CA GLU A 433 -4.03 2.29 -15.65
C GLU A 433 -2.80 3.01 -16.25
N GLU A 434 -2.50 2.76 -17.54
CA GLU A 434 -1.37 3.35 -18.24
C GLU A 434 -1.77 4.47 -19.22
N ALA A 435 -3.06 4.73 -19.41
CA ALA A 435 -3.50 5.76 -20.34
C ALA A 435 -3.26 7.16 -19.76
N ASP A 436 -2.71 8.07 -20.58
CA ASP A 436 -2.38 9.45 -20.20
C ASP A 436 -3.57 10.16 -19.52
N LYS A 437 -4.80 9.96 -20.02
CA LYS A 437 -5.99 10.61 -19.46
C LYS A 437 -6.38 10.05 -18.08
N THR A 438 -6.20 8.75 -17.86
CA THR A 438 -6.40 8.12 -16.54
C THR A 438 -5.39 8.68 -15.54
N LEU A 439 -4.12 8.76 -15.95
CA LEU A 439 -3.03 9.30 -15.12
C LEU A 439 -3.25 10.79 -14.79
N GLU A 440 -3.62 11.59 -15.79
CA GLU A 440 -3.94 13.01 -15.61
C GLU A 440 -5.10 13.19 -14.63
N THR A 441 -6.18 12.43 -14.80
CA THR A 441 -7.34 12.46 -13.90
C THR A 441 -6.95 12.06 -12.48
N CYS A 442 -6.17 10.98 -12.33
CA CYS A 442 -5.72 10.52 -11.02
C CYS A 442 -4.90 11.60 -10.28
N ASN A 443 -3.95 12.23 -10.99
CA ASN A 443 -3.01 13.17 -10.40
C ASN A 443 -3.63 14.55 -10.15
N ASN A 444 -4.51 15.01 -11.03
CA ASN A 444 -4.99 16.40 -11.05
C ASN A 444 -6.49 16.55 -10.72
N GLY A 445 -7.26 15.45 -10.71
CA GLY A 445 -8.71 15.49 -10.55
C GLY A 445 -9.48 15.90 -11.81
N LEU A 446 -10.75 16.32 -11.62
CA LEU A 446 -11.72 16.69 -12.68
C LEU A 446 -12.34 18.08 -12.50
#